data_AF-A0A7Y3PJW9-F1
#
_entry.id   AF-A0A7Y3PJW9-F1
#
_cell.length_a   1.000
_cell.length_b   1.000
_cell.length_c   1.000
_cell.angle_alpha   90.00
_cell.angle_beta   90.00
_cell.angle_gamma   90.00
#
_symmetry.space_group_name_H-M   'P 1'
#
loop_
_entity.id
_entity.type
_entity.pdbx_description
1 polymer ?
#
loop_
_entity_poly.entity_id
_entity_poly.type
_entity_poly.pdbx_seq_one_letter_code
_entity_poly.pdbx_strand_id
1 'polypeptide(L)'
;MNKQLKTNELVAPPKKGSQNRGRYLTIQQVPVEYPIFSVRLLRRLVYERRISFSRAGRYIVFSETDIESYLEKNRVESVSSPWEINSLSGKVSLLPSFVSSSQTRSKSSL
;
A
#
# COMPACT_ATOMS: atom_id res chain seq x y z
N MET A 1 -12.30 29.76 51.02
CA MET A 1 -11.29 30.17 50.01
C MET A 1 -10.53 28.92 49.57
N ASN A 2 -11.09 28.16 48.61
CA ASN A 2 -10.51 26.88 48.19
C ASN A 2 -9.93 27.05 46.78
N LYS A 3 -8.61 27.24 46.71
CA LYS A 3 -7.86 27.19 45.45
C LYS A 3 -7.61 25.71 45.12
N GLN A 4 -8.43 25.15 44.26
CA GLN A 4 -8.11 23.91 43.55
C GLN A 4 -7.86 24.23 42.08
N LEU A 5 -7.22 23.28 41.39
CA LEU A 5 -6.77 23.28 39.99
C LEU A 5 -5.30 23.67 39.82
N LYS A 6 -4.41 22.81 40.32
CA LYS A 6 -3.07 22.65 39.76
C LYS A 6 -3.14 21.74 38.55
N THR A 7 -2.78 22.35 37.42
CA THR A 7 -1.95 21.77 36.37
C THR A 7 -2.56 20.60 35.60
N ASN A 8 -3.12 20.94 34.44
CA ASN A 8 -3.23 20.04 33.30
C ASN A 8 -1.85 19.43 33.04
N GLU A 9 -1.64 18.19 33.48
CA GLU A 9 -0.49 17.42 33.07
C GLU A 9 -0.63 17.21 31.57
N LEU A 10 0.22 17.89 30.82
CA LEU A 10 0.51 17.56 29.43
C LEU A 10 1.09 16.14 29.46
N VAL A 11 0.22 15.14 29.36
CA VAL A 11 0.58 13.76 29.06
C VAL A 11 1.29 13.82 27.72
N ALA A 12 2.62 13.82 27.78
CA ALA A 12 3.46 13.71 26.60
C ALA A 12 2.91 12.53 25.79
N PRO A 13 2.70 12.68 24.46
CA PRO A 13 2.27 11.55 23.66
C PRO A 13 3.23 10.40 23.95
N PRO A 14 2.72 9.18 24.20
CA PRO A 14 3.59 8.06 24.53
C PRO A 14 4.69 8.02 23.48
N LYS A 15 5.97 8.09 23.91
CA LYS A 15 7.11 8.07 23.00
C LYS A 15 6.90 6.86 22.09
N LYS A 16 6.46 7.11 20.85
CA LYS A 16 6.05 6.12 19.86
C LYS A 16 7.31 5.43 19.37
N GLY A 17 7.88 4.57 20.20
CA GLY A 17 9.25 4.12 20.01
C GLY A 17 9.66 2.87 20.77
N SER A 18 8.80 2.30 21.62
CA SER A 18 9.02 0.96 22.18
C SER A 18 7.89 0.03 21.73
N GLN A 19 7.68 -0.06 20.42
CA GLN A 19 6.95 -1.20 19.87
C GLN A 19 7.69 -2.46 20.32
N ASN A 20 6.95 -3.41 20.87
CA ASN A 20 7.47 -4.72 21.27
C ASN A 20 7.99 -5.36 19.98
N ARG A 21 9.28 -5.21 19.68
CA ARG A 21 9.90 -5.60 18.39
C ARG A 21 10.04 -7.12 18.25
N GLY A 22 9.21 -7.87 18.96
CA GLY A 22 9.06 -9.32 18.88
C GLY A 22 10.38 -10.06 18.77
N ARG A 23 10.35 -11.10 17.94
CA ARG A 23 11.52 -11.87 17.56
C ARG A 23 12.28 -11.15 16.43
N TYR A 24 13.60 -11.32 16.46
CA TYR A 24 14.52 -10.77 15.47
C TYR A 24 15.01 -11.85 14.52
N LEU A 25 14.93 -11.58 13.22
CA LEU A 25 15.30 -12.51 12.15
C LEU A 25 16.45 -11.93 11.32
N THR A 26 17.46 -12.75 11.04
CA THR A 26 18.54 -12.37 10.13
C THR A 26 18.12 -12.48 8.67
N ILE A 27 18.85 -11.83 7.75
CA ILE A 27 18.59 -11.92 6.29
C ILE A 27 18.46 -13.38 5.80
N GLN A 28 19.16 -14.33 6.39
CA GLN A 28 19.13 -15.74 5.99
C GLN A 28 17.93 -16.51 6.59
N GLN A 29 17.42 -16.07 7.74
CA GLN A 29 16.29 -16.71 8.42
C GLN A 29 14.95 -16.25 7.89
N VAL A 30 14.83 -14.98 7.47
CA VAL A 30 13.56 -14.43 6.95
C VAL A 30 12.98 -15.28 5.80
N PRO A 31 13.74 -15.74 4.79
CA PRO A 31 13.21 -16.60 3.72
C PRO A 31 12.69 -17.96 4.19
N VAL A 32 13.18 -18.48 5.33
CA VAL A 32 12.74 -19.76 5.90
C VAL A 32 11.37 -19.59 6.55
N GLU A 33 11.17 -18.48 7.25
CA GLU A 33 9.89 -18.19 7.94
C GLU A 33 8.85 -17.58 6.98
N TYR A 34 9.31 -16.76 6.03
CA TYR A 34 8.49 -16.09 5.02
C TYR A 34 8.99 -16.43 3.62
N PRO A 35 8.46 -17.49 2.98
CA PRO A 35 8.96 -17.99 1.69
C PRO A 35 8.74 -17.01 0.52
N ILE A 36 7.97 -15.95 0.72
CA ILE A 36 7.73 -14.87 -0.24
C ILE A 36 9.00 -14.02 -0.44
N PHE A 37 9.86 -13.93 0.58
CA PHE A 37 11.07 -13.12 0.54
C PHE A 37 12.28 -13.94 0.13
N SER A 38 12.94 -13.56 -0.97
CA SER A 38 14.29 -14.04 -1.27
C SER A 38 15.35 -13.18 -0.60
N VAL A 39 16.53 -13.75 -0.30
CA VAL A 39 17.69 -13.01 0.23
C VAL A 39 18.04 -11.82 -0.66
N ARG A 40 17.99 -12.00 -2.00
CA ARG A 40 18.25 -10.94 -2.98
C ARG A 40 17.23 -9.80 -2.85
N LEU A 41 15.94 -10.13 -2.70
CA LEU A 41 14.88 -9.14 -2.50
C LEU A 41 15.09 -8.38 -1.19
N LEU A 42 15.38 -9.06 -0.08
CA LEU A 42 15.62 -8.42 1.21
C LEU A 42 16.81 -7.46 1.16
N ARG A 43 17.93 -7.85 0.53
CA ARG A 43 19.08 -6.96 0.33
C ARG A 43 18.71 -5.73 -0.49
N ARG A 44 17.87 -5.89 -1.53
CA ARG A 44 17.36 -4.78 -2.34
C ARG A 44 16.47 -3.85 -1.50
N LEU A 45 15.54 -4.39 -0.70
CA LEU A 45 14.68 -3.60 0.18
C LEU A 45 15.47 -2.81 1.22
N VAL A 46 16.52 -3.40 1.78
CA VAL A 46 17.44 -2.72 2.71
C VAL A 46 18.20 -1.60 2.02
N TYR A 47 18.77 -1.87 0.85
CA TYR A 47 19.50 -0.87 0.07
C TYR A 47 18.61 0.33 -0.30
N GLU A 48 17.39 0.05 -0.75
CA GLU A 48 16.37 1.05 -1.08
C GLU A 48 15.70 1.67 0.17
N ARG A 49 16.03 1.17 1.38
CA ARG A 49 15.41 1.56 2.67
C ARG A 49 13.88 1.49 2.68
N ARG A 50 13.30 0.51 1.97
CA ARG A 50 11.86 0.29 1.88
C ARG A 50 11.25 -0.46 3.05
N ILE A 51 12.08 -1.10 3.86
CA ILE A 51 11.69 -1.83 5.06
C ILE A 51 12.53 -1.35 6.24
N SER A 52 11.93 -1.28 7.43
CA SER A 52 12.66 -1.00 8.66
C SER A 52 13.61 -2.16 8.98
N PHE A 53 14.85 -1.84 9.34
CA PHE A 53 15.82 -2.84 9.76
C PHE A 53 16.72 -2.29 10.87
N SER A 54 17.27 -3.20 11.66
CA SER A 54 18.26 -2.91 12.68
C SER A 54 19.62 -3.45 12.26
N ARG A 55 20.69 -2.75 12.64
CA ARG A 55 22.07 -3.21 12.42
C ARG A 55 22.61 -3.81 13.71
N ALA A 56 22.96 -5.10 13.67
CA ALA A 56 23.61 -5.82 14.75
C ALA A 56 25.06 -6.12 14.35
N GLY A 57 25.93 -5.11 14.53
CA GLY A 57 27.33 -5.18 14.11
C GLY A 57 27.50 -5.30 12.59
N ARG A 58 27.93 -6.47 12.12
CA ARG A 58 28.07 -6.79 10.68
C ARG A 58 26.79 -7.39 10.08
N TYR A 59 25.83 -7.78 10.92
CA TYR A 59 24.59 -8.39 10.47
C TYR A 59 23.46 -7.35 10.38
N ILE A 60 22.55 -7.62 9.44
CA ILE A 60 21.29 -6.90 9.31
C ILE A 60 20.19 -7.82 9.84
N VAL A 61 19.33 -7.24 10.66
CA VAL A 61 18.32 -7.95 11.42
C VAL A 61 16.99 -7.23 11.23
N PHE A 62 15.93 -8.00 11.05
CA PHE A 62 14.57 -7.50 10.91
C PHE A 62 13.77 -7.91 12.13
N SER A 63 12.91 -7.01 12.60
CA SER A 63 11.86 -7.40 13.53
C SER A 63 10.73 -8.07 12.76
N GLU A 64 10.14 -9.12 13.32
CA GLU A 64 8.96 -9.77 12.77
C GLU A 64 7.81 -8.78 12.51
N THR A 65 7.60 -7.85 13.44
CA THR A 65 6.53 -6.83 13.33
C THR A 65 6.79 -5.83 12.21
N ASP A 66 8.06 -5.53 11.91
CA ASP A 66 8.43 -4.66 10.79
C ASP A 66 8.18 -5.35 9.44
N ILE A 67 8.36 -6.67 9.36
CA ILE A 67 8.08 -7.48 8.17
C ILE A 67 6.58 -7.52 7.91
N GLU A 68 5.78 -7.81 8.92
CA GLU A 68 4.32 -7.83 8.83
C GLU A 68 3.77 -6.45 8.44
N SER A 69 4.25 -5.39 9.10
CA SER A 69 3.90 -4.01 8.76
C SER A 69 4.25 -3.67 7.30
N TYR A 70 5.34 -4.22 6.77
CA TYR A 70 5.70 -4.02 5.36
C TYR A 70 4.73 -4.76 4.43
N LEU A 71 4.34 -6.00 4.75
CA LEU A 71 3.37 -6.75 3.97
C LEU A 71 2.00 -6.07 3.96
N GLU A 72 1.54 -5.58 5.12
CA GLU A 72 0.29 -4.83 5.24
C GLU A 72 0.31 -3.55 4.42
N LYS A 73 1.41 -2.78 4.46
CA LYS A 73 1.55 -1.55 3.65
C LYS A 73 1.56 -1.79 2.15
N ASN A 74 2.08 -2.93 1.70
CA ASN A 74 2.12 -3.29 0.28
C ASN A 74 0.94 -4.17 -0.13
N ARG A 75 -0.03 -4.38 0.77
CA ARG A 75 -1.24 -5.11 0.46
C ARG A 75 -2.06 -4.29 -0.54
N VAL A 76 -2.21 -4.83 -1.75
CA VAL A 76 -3.10 -4.27 -2.76
C VAL A 76 -4.50 -4.84 -2.51
N GLU A 77 -5.46 -3.96 -2.23
CA GLU A 77 -6.86 -4.36 -2.14
C GLU A 77 -7.37 -4.75 -3.53
N SER A 78 -8.08 -5.86 -3.63
CA SER A 78 -8.71 -6.28 -4.87
C SER A 78 -9.79 -5.26 -5.23
N VAL A 79 -9.58 -4.51 -6.30
CA VAL A 79 -10.64 -3.70 -6.89
C VAL A 79 -11.67 -4.67 -7.47
N SER A 80 -12.87 -4.72 -6.89
CA SER A 80 -14.02 -5.35 -7.53
C SER A 80 -14.13 -4.74 -8.93
N SER A 81 -13.96 -5.59 -9.93
CA SER A 81 -13.87 -5.14 -11.30
C SER A 81 -15.18 -4.45 -11.71
N PRO A 82 -15.12 -3.28 -12.39
CA PRO A 82 -16.32 -2.57 -12.83
C PRO A 82 -17.26 -3.38 -13.74
N TRP A 83 -16.80 -4.50 -14.32
CA TRP A 83 -17.64 -5.34 -15.18
C TRP A 83 -18.74 -6.11 -14.42
N GLU A 84 -18.73 -6.13 -13.08
CA GLU A 84 -19.73 -6.81 -12.26
C GLU A 84 -20.86 -5.89 -11.74
N ILE A 85 -20.82 -4.58 -12.04
CA ILE A 85 -21.73 -3.58 -11.42
C ILE A 85 -23.10 -3.49 -12.14
N ASN A 86 -23.25 -4.01 -13.37
CA ASN A 86 -24.47 -3.83 -14.17
C ASN A 86 -25.44 -5.04 -14.24
N SER A 87 -25.23 -6.11 -13.47
CA SER A 87 -26.07 -7.31 -13.54
C SER A 87 -27.38 -7.24 -12.75
N LEU A 88 -27.65 -6.16 -11.99
CA LEU A 88 -28.88 -6.03 -11.18
C LEU A 88 -29.64 -4.70 -11.33
N SER A 89 -29.30 -3.84 -12.29
CA SER A 89 -30.10 -2.65 -12.58
C SER A 89 -30.64 -2.71 -14.01
N GLY A 90 -31.80 -3.35 -14.15
CA GLY A 90 -32.61 -3.23 -15.34
C GLY A 90 -32.97 -1.76 -15.56
N LYS A 91 -32.37 -1.15 -16.60
CA LYS A 91 -32.90 -0.05 -17.44
C LYS A 91 -31.82 0.33 -18.46
N VAL A 92 -31.83 -0.32 -19.61
CA VAL A 92 -31.07 0.11 -20.79
C VAL A 92 -31.95 1.08 -21.57
N SER A 93 -31.60 2.36 -21.55
CA SER A 93 -32.09 3.31 -22.55
C SER A 93 -30.92 4.16 -23.02
N LEU A 94 -30.86 4.35 -24.35
CA LEU A 94 -30.02 5.26 -25.13
C LEU A 94 -28.88 4.59 -25.91
N LEU A 95 -29.23 4.13 -27.12
CA LEU A 95 -28.31 4.11 -28.25
C LEU A 95 -28.32 5.49 -28.91
N PRO A 96 -27.18 6.16 -29.14
CA PRO A 96 -27.15 7.25 -30.11
C PRO A 96 -27.16 6.65 -31.52
N SER A 97 -28.17 7.04 -32.31
CA SER A 97 -28.26 6.76 -33.73
C SER A 97 -27.08 7.38 -34.46
N PHE A 98 -26.25 6.52 -35.04
CA PHE A 98 -25.12 6.91 -35.87
C PHE A 98 -25.64 7.52 -37.18
N VAL A 99 -25.69 8.85 -37.25
CA VAL A 99 -26.01 9.57 -38.49
C VAL A 99 -24.77 9.56 -39.38
N SER A 100 -24.78 8.70 -40.40
CA SER A 100 -23.78 8.69 -41.47
C SER A 100 -24.04 9.85 -42.43
N SER A 101 -23.21 10.90 -42.36
CA SER A 101 -23.25 12.00 -43.32
C SER A 101 -22.23 11.75 -44.43
N SER A 102 -22.72 11.33 -45.60
CA SER A 102 -21.91 11.12 -46.80
C SER A 102 -21.67 12.46 -47.51
N GLN A 103 -20.46 13.01 -47.40
CA GLN A 103 -20.07 14.22 -48.10
C GLN A 103 -19.73 13.90 -49.56
N THR A 104 -20.58 14.34 -50.49
CA THR A 104 -20.33 14.23 -51.94
C THR A 104 -19.30 15.27 -52.37
N ARG A 105 -18.19 14.81 -52.97
CA ARG A 105 -17.13 15.65 -53.52
C ARG A 105 -17.48 16.03 -54.96
N SER A 106 -18.00 17.24 -55.16
CA SER A 106 -18.16 17.85 -56.48
C SER A 106 -16.79 18.16 -57.09
N LYS A 107 -16.54 17.69 -58.31
CA LYS A 107 -15.38 18.06 -59.13
C LYS A 107 -15.80 19.20 -60.07
N SER A 108 -15.12 20.33 -59.94
CA SER A 108 -15.14 21.44 -60.89
C SER A 108 -13.74 21.63 -61.50
N SER A 109 -13.64 21.61 -62.82
CA SER A 109 -12.59 22.21 -63.68
C SER A 109 -13.02 21.94 -65.13
N LEU A 110 -13.44 22.98 -65.86
CA LEU A 110 -12.65 23.77 -66.83
C LEU A 110 -12.40 23.00 -68.14
#